data_AF-A0A958Q5C1-F1
#
_entry.id   AF-A0A958Q5C1-F1
#
_cell.length_a   1.000
_cell.length_b   1.000
_cell.length_c   1.000
_cell.angle_alpha   90.00
_cell.angle_beta   90.00
_cell.angle_gamma   90.00
#
_symmetry.space_group_name_H-M   'P 1'
#
loop_
_entity.id
_entity.type
_entity.pdbx_description
1 polymer ?
#
loop_
_entity_poly.entity_id
_entity_poly.type
_entity_poly.pdbx_seq_one_letter_code
_entity_poly.pdbx_strand_id
1 'polypeptide(L)'
;MTTPETLYDIQPLPLFAFEPSVLLWAISLSLPLGVLLLFFFKSKYFDIQKPPLLQKLSLALRELQQLQEYAQDDRELSDRASLITRRLIGHFVDTPAHSLTLAELNELSMSLPEKLTPLFRPLVVLEETRYRGGAADTRKIVNELIDAVKVLQQEPPQKLINQEEGHVSHS
;
A
#
# COMPACT_ATOMS: atom_id res chain seq x y z
N MET A 1 75.66 3.40 45.25
CA MET A 1 75.12 4.08 44.05
C MET A 1 73.73 3.52 43.82
N THR A 2 72.71 4.24 44.25
CA THR A 2 71.30 3.84 44.20
C THR A 2 70.54 4.91 43.42
N THR A 3 69.91 4.51 42.32
CA THR A 3 69.07 5.33 41.44
C THR A 3 67.83 5.83 42.19
N PRO A 4 67.39 7.09 42.03
CA PRO A 4 66.11 7.52 42.57
C PRO A 4 64.97 6.97 41.71
N GLU A 5 64.03 6.29 42.35
CA GLU A 5 62.75 5.88 41.76
C GLU A 5 61.95 7.13 41.37
N THR A 6 61.47 7.15 40.14
CA THR A 6 60.46 8.10 39.65
C THR A 6 59.13 7.82 40.34
N LEU A 7 58.80 8.61 41.36
CA LEU A 7 57.46 8.70 41.93
C LEU A 7 56.49 9.23 40.87
N TYR A 8 55.58 8.37 40.41
CA TYR A 8 54.45 8.78 39.59
C TYR A 8 53.52 9.70 40.40
N ASP A 9 53.42 10.96 39.97
CA ASP A 9 52.45 11.93 40.47
C ASP A 9 51.08 11.64 39.83
N ILE A 10 50.32 10.73 40.43
CA ILE A 10 48.95 10.41 40.00
C ILE A 10 48.03 11.45 40.64
N GLN A 11 47.74 12.53 39.91
CA GLN A 11 46.65 13.43 40.28
C GLN A 11 45.32 12.66 40.21
N PRO A 12 44.49 12.63 41.27
CA PRO A 12 43.18 12.02 41.19
C PRO A 12 42.32 12.81 40.20
N LEU A 13 41.73 12.10 39.23
CA LEU A 13 40.72 12.65 38.34
C LEU A 13 39.61 13.30 39.18
N PRO A 14 39.18 14.55 38.90
CA PRO A 14 38.09 15.15 39.64
C PRO A 14 36.82 14.32 39.43
N LEU A 15 36.37 13.68 40.50
CA LEU A 15 35.04 13.10 40.59
C LEU A 15 34.06 14.27 40.56
N PHE A 16 33.51 14.55 39.38
CA PHE A 16 32.39 15.48 39.24
C PHE A 16 31.21 14.92 40.03
N ALA A 17 31.07 15.36 41.28
CA ALA A 17 29.86 15.15 42.06
C ALA A 17 28.76 15.98 41.39
N PHE A 18 27.98 15.36 40.52
CA PHE A 18 26.81 16.02 39.93
C PHE A 18 25.85 16.37 41.07
N GLU A 19 25.70 17.66 41.35
CA GLU A 19 24.73 18.11 42.33
C GLU A 19 23.33 17.58 41.95
N PRO A 20 22.51 17.13 42.92
CA PRO A 20 21.20 16.55 42.66
C PRO A 20 20.26 17.51 41.89
N SER A 21 20.48 18.82 42.02
CA SER A 21 19.83 19.87 41.25
C SER A 21 20.07 19.72 39.73
N VAL A 22 21.32 19.50 39.32
CA VAL A 22 21.73 19.36 37.91
C VAL A 22 21.17 18.08 37.30
N LEU A 23 21.14 16.98 38.08
CA LEU A 23 20.49 15.72 37.67
C LEU A 23 18.99 15.90 37.41
N LEU A 24 18.29 16.64 38.27
CA LEU A 24 16.86 16.92 38.08
C LEU A 24 16.59 17.77 36.83
N TRP A 25 17.43 18.75 36.53
CA TRP A 25 17.35 19.53 35.29
C TRP A 25 17.64 18.67 34.05
N ALA A 26 18.64 17.81 34.10
CA ALA A 26 18.99 16.91 32.99
C ALA A 26 17.86 15.91 32.70
N ILE A 27 17.22 15.36 33.74
CA ILE A 27 16.06 14.46 33.59
C ILE A 27 14.87 15.22 33.02
N SER A 28 14.58 16.42 33.53
CA SER A 28 13.48 17.28 33.06
C SER A 28 13.62 17.69 31.59
N LEU A 29 14.85 17.89 31.09
CA LEU A 29 15.12 18.21 29.68
C LEU A 29 15.20 16.98 28.77
N SER A 30 15.68 15.84 29.28
CA SER A 30 15.84 14.61 28.49
C SER A 30 14.53 13.86 28.26
N LEU A 31 13.58 13.92 29.21
CA LEU A 31 12.24 13.35 29.06
C LEU A 31 11.46 13.88 27.83
N PRO A 32 11.28 15.20 27.65
CA PRO A 32 10.55 15.71 26.49
C PRO A 32 11.30 15.42 25.20
N LEU A 33 12.63 15.46 25.19
CA LEU A 33 13.43 15.12 24.01
C LEU A 33 13.30 13.63 23.63
N GLY A 34 13.28 12.74 24.62
CA GLY A 34 13.07 11.31 24.44
C GLY A 34 11.65 10.98 23.95
N VAL A 35 10.63 11.64 24.50
CA VAL A 35 9.24 11.49 24.03
C VAL A 35 9.08 12.00 22.60
N LEU A 36 9.71 13.13 22.27
CA LEU A 36 9.68 13.69 20.92
C LEU A 36 10.38 12.78 19.90
N LEU A 37 11.52 12.19 20.27
CA LEU A 37 12.18 11.14 19.48
C LEU A 37 11.28 9.92 19.31
N LEU A 38 10.66 9.40 20.36
CA LEU A 38 9.72 8.28 20.25
C LEU A 38 8.54 8.59 19.34
N PHE A 39 8.03 9.83 19.34
CA PHE A 39 6.94 10.24 18.45
C PHE A 39 7.39 10.28 16.98
N PHE A 40 8.58 10.83 16.70
CA PHE A 40 9.19 10.83 15.36
C PHE A 40 9.49 9.41 14.86
N PHE A 41 10.02 8.55 15.72
CA PHE A 41 10.30 7.15 15.38
C PHE A 41 9.01 6.36 15.19
N LYS A 42 7.98 6.59 16.02
CA LYS A 42 6.67 5.94 15.86
C LYS A 42 6.05 6.32 14.52
N SER A 43 6.05 7.59 14.12
CA SER A 43 5.54 7.99 12.80
C SER A 43 6.34 7.34 11.68
N LYS A 44 7.68 7.35 11.74
CA LYS A 44 8.52 6.76 10.67
C LYS A 44 8.39 5.24 10.54
N TYR A 45 8.13 4.52 11.63
CA TYR A 45 7.96 3.06 11.62
C TYR A 45 6.50 2.60 11.42
N PHE A 46 5.49 3.38 11.82
CA PHE A 46 4.08 3.06 11.56
C PHE A 46 3.58 3.53 10.18
N ASP A 47 4.25 4.46 9.50
CA ASP A 47 3.83 4.93 8.17
C ASP A 47 4.16 3.97 7.02
N ILE A 48 4.90 2.88 7.26
CA ILE A 48 5.42 2.04 6.18
C ILE A 48 4.98 0.59 6.39
N GLN A 49 3.69 0.36 6.18
CA GLN A 49 3.20 -0.81 5.45
C GLN A 49 1.70 -0.64 5.24
N LYS A 50 1.33 0.20 4.25
CA LYS A 50 0.02 0.00 3.61
C LYS A 50 -0.04 -1.47 3.20
N PRO A 51 -1.08 -2.24 3.55
CA PRO A 51 -1.18 -3.63 3.15
C PRO A 51 -0.96 -3.72 1.63
N PRO A 52 -0.25 -4.76 1.15
CA PRO A 52 0.20 -4.84 -0.25
C PRO A 52 -0.95 -4.69 -1.25
N LEU A 53 -2.16 -5.06 -0.86
CA LEU A 53 -3.38 -4.93 -1.64
C LEU A 53 -3.85 -3.47 -1.80
N LEU A 54 -3.80 -2.65 -0.73
CA LEU A 54 -4.11 -1.21 -0.82
C LEU A 54 -3.10 -0.45 -1.68
N GLN A 55 -1.83 -0.87 -1.68
CA GLN A 55 -0.81 -0.30 -2.57
C GLN A 55 -1.14 -0.60 -4.04
N LYS A 56 -1.47 -1.86 -4.36
CA LYS A 56 -1.88 -2.30 -5.71
C LYS A 56 -3.14 -1.58 -6.20
N LEU A 57 -4.16 -1.43 -5.34
CA LEU A 57 -5.37 -0.65 -5.65
C LEU A 57 -5.05 0.81 -5.96
N SER A 58 -4.24 1.46 -5.11
CA SER A 58 -3.86 2.86 -5.32
C SER A 58 -3.05 3.09 -6.59
N LEU A 59 -2.21 2.11 -6.96
CA LEU A 59 -1.43 2.14 -8.20
C LEU A 59 -2.35 1.98 -9.42
N ALA A 60 -3.23 0.98 -9.42
CA ALA A 60 -4.20 0.77 -10.50
C ALA A 60 -5.13 1.99 -10.68
N LEU A 61 -5.58 2.61 -9.59
CA LEU A 61 -6.39 3.83 -9.63
C LEU A 61 -5.63 4.97 -10.33
N ARG A 62 -4.36 5.19 -9.94
CA ARG A 62 -3.53 6.24 -10.51
C ARG A 62 -3.28 6.01 -12.00
N GLU A 63 -2.99 4.76 -12.39
CA GLU A 63 -2.79 4.40 -13.79
C GLU A 63 -4.07 4.63 -14.62
N LEU A 64 -5.24 4.26 -14.11
CA LEU A 64 -6.52 4.50 -14.79
C LEU A 64 -6.85 6.00 -14.93
N GLN A 65 -6.62 6.79 -13.87
CA GLN A 65 -6.82 8.24 -13.91
C GLN A 65 -5.90 8.94 -14.91
N GLN A 66 -4.60 8.59 -14.89
CA GLN A 66 -3.64 9.10 -15.85
C GLN A 66 -4.02 8.70 -17.28
N LEU A 67 -4.43 7.45 -17.46
CA LEU A 67 -4.87 6.95 -18.76
C LEU A 67 -6.08 7.73 -19.27
N GLN A 68 -7.06 8.02 -18.41
CA GLN A 68 -8.22 8.83 -18.78
C GLN A 68 -7.85 10.27 -19.20
N GLU A 69 -6.92 10.89 -18.47
CA GLU A 69 -6.50 12.28 -18.70
C GLU A 69 -5.64 12.43 -19.96
N TYR A 70 -4.77 11.46 -20.23
CA TYR A 70 -3.78 11.55 -21.30
C TYR A 70 -4.11 10.75 -22.56
N ALA A 71 -5.09 9.84 -22.55
CA ALA A 71 -5.44 9.08 -23.75
C ALA A 71 -6.06 9.97 -24.84
N GLN A 72 -5.41 9.94 -26.01
CA GLN A 72 -5.85 10.65 -27.21
C GLN A 72 -6.87 9.84 -28.02
N ASP A 73 -6.84 8.51 -27.91
CA ASP A 73 -7.71 7.58 -28.63
C ASP A 73 -8.49 6.69 -27.65
N ASP A 74 -9.78 6.51 -27.92
CA ASP A 74 -10.67 5.63 -27.15
C ASP A 74 -10.27 4.16 -27.31
N ARG A 75 -9.63 3.78 -28.43
CA ARG A 75 -9.10 2.43 -28.59
C ARG A 75 -7.94 2.15 -27.63
N GLU A 76 -6.96 3.05 -27.60
CA GLU A 76 -5.84 2.97 -26.65
C GLU A 76 -6.33 3.00 -25.20
N LEU A 77 -7.31 3.86 -24.92
CA LEU A 77 -7.97 3.94 -23.62
C LEU A 77 -8.58 2.58 -23.22
N SER A 78 -9.35 1.96 -24.11
CA SER A 78 -9.99 0.66 -23.85
C SER A 78 -8.98 -0.46 -23.63
N ASP A 79 -7.92 -0.52 -24.45
CA ASP A 79 -6.89 -1.56 -24.39
C ASP A 79 -6.10 -1.49 -23.08
N ARG A 80 -5.61 -0.30 -22.74
CA ARG A 80 -4.83 -0.10 -21.52
C ARG A 80 -5.70 -0.22 -20.27
N ALA A 81 -6.93 0.29 -20.28
CA ALA A 81 -7.84 0.18 -19.13
C ALA A 81 -8.23 -1.28 -18.86
N SER A 82 -8.47 -2.08 -19.91
CA SER A 82 -8.71 -3.52 -19.76
C SER A 82 -7.51 -4.22 -19.11
N LEU A 83 -6.29 -3.96 -19.59
CA LEU A 83 -5.07 -4.58 -19.05
C LEU A 83 -4.83 -4.24 -17.58
N ILE A 84 -5.00 -2.97 -17.20
CA ILE A 84 -4.83 -2.51 -15.82
C ILE A 84 -5.87 -3.19 -14.92
N THR A 85 -7.13 -3.23 -15.35
CA THR A 85 -8.24 -3.82 -14.57
C THR A 85 -8.06 -5.34 -14.44
N ARG A 86 -7.67 -6.05 -15.51
CA ARG A 86 -7.36 -7.49 -15.45
C ARG A 86 -6.20 -7.79 -14.51
N ARG A 87 -5.14 -6.97 -14.53
CA ARG A 87 -4.02 -7.11 -13.59
C ARG A 87 -4.49 -6.92 -12.15
N LEU A 88 -5.34 -5.92 -11.91
CA LEU A 88 -5.92 -5.67 -10.60
C LEU A 88 -6.74 -6.87 -10.11
N ILE A 89 -7.64 -7.40 -10.94
CA ILE A 89 -8.44 -8.60 -10.63
C ILE A 89 -7.53 -9.80 -10.35
N GLY A 90 -6.48 -10.00 -11.14
CA GLY A 90 -5.53 -11.10 -10.91
C GLY A 90 -4.83 -11.04 -9.56
N HIS A 91 -4.76 -9.87 -8.92
CA HIS A 91 -4.27 -9.73 -7.55
C HIS A 91 -5.30 -10.09 -6.47
N PHE A 92 -6.58 -10.21 -6.81
CA PHE A 92 -7.65 -10.63 -5.89
C PHE A 92 -7.97 -12.12 -5.96
N VAL A 93 -7.71 -12.76 -7.10
CA VAL A 93 -8.10 -14.16 -7.36
C VAL A 93 -6.88 -15.09 -7.41
N ASP A 94 -5.68 -14.57 -7.16
CA ASP A 94 -4.40 -15.31 -7.26
C ASP A 94 -4.21 -16.08 -8.59
N THR A 95 -4.94 -15.68 -9.64
CA THR A 95 -4.85 -16.24 -10.98
C THR A 95 -4.49 -15.14 -11.96
N PRO A 96 -3.60 -15.37 -12.94
CA PRO A 96 -3.27 -14.37 -13.94
C PRO A 96 -4.49 -14.09 -14.85
N ALA A 97 -5.31 -13.10 -14.48
CA ALA A 97 -6.51 -12.73 -15.24
C ALA A 97 -6.21 -12.01 -16.58
N HIS A 98 -4.93 -11.80 -16.90
CA HIS A 98 -4.51 -11.17 -18.16
C HIS A 98 -4.77 -12.04 -19.39
N SER A 99 -4.80 -13.37 -19.23
CA SER A 99 -4.98 -14.32 -20.34
C SER A 99 -6.41 -14.81 -20.50
N LEU A 100 -7.32 -14.40 -19.61
CA LEU A 100 -8.67 -14.94 -19.60
C LEU A 100 -9.49 -14.45 -20.80
N THR A 101 -10.24 -15.36 -21.41
CA THR A 101 -11.22 -15.01 -22.43
C THR A 101 -12.40 -14.25 -21.83
N LEU A 102 -13.23 -13.61 -22.65
CA LEU A 102 -14.43 -12.91 -22.16
C LEU A 102 -15.41 -13.88 -21.47
N ALA A 103 -15.52 -15.12 -21.98
CA ALA A 103 -16.31 -16.17 -21.37
C ALA A 103 -15.77 -16.56 -19.99
N GLU A 104 -14.46 -16.78 -19.88
CA GLU A 104 -13.80 -17.11 -18.62
C GLU A 104 -13.92 -15.97 -17.59
N LEU A 105 -13.80 -14.71 -18.02
CA LEU A 105 -14.03 -13.53 -17.17
C LEU A 105 -15.46 -13.48 -16.61
N ASN A 106 -16.44 -13.85 -17.44
CA ASN A 106 -17.84 -13.88 -17.04
C ASN A 106 -18.11 -15.02 -16.06
N GLU A 107 -17.55 -16.21 -16.29
CA GLU A 107 -17.60 -17.34 -15.36
C GLU A 107 -16.93 -16.99 -14.02
N LEU A 108 -15.78 -16.32 -14.06
CA LEU A 108 -15.07 -15.85 -12.87
C LEU A 108 -15.93 -14.88 -12.06
N SER A 109 -16.64 -13.97 -12.73
CA SER A 109 -17.56 -13.03 -12.07
C SER A 109 -18.71 -13.70 -11.31
N MET A 110 -19.11 -14.91 -11.72
CA MET A 110 -20.18 -15.69 -11.06
C MET A 110 -19.68 -16.46 -9.84
N SER A 111 -18.39 -16.79 -9.79
CA SER A 111 -17.76 -17.54 -8.70
C SER A 111 -17.17 -16.66 -7.59
N LEU A 112 -17.05 -15.35 -7.83
CA LEU A 112 -16.30 -14.44 -6.98
C LEU A 112 -17.15 -13.72 -5.93
N PRO A 113 -16.49 -13.13 -4.91
CA PRO A 113 -17.16 -12.29 -3.92
C PRO A 113 -17.93 -11.15 -4.60
N GLU A 114 -19.17 -10.89 -4.16
CA GLU A 114 -20.04 -9.80 -4.66
C GLU A 114 -19.35 -8.43 -4.66
N LYS A 115 -18.30 -8.26 -3.85
CA LYS A 115 -17.50 -7.05 -3.76
C LYS A 115 -16.71 -6.74 -5.03
N LEU A 116 -16.33 -7.74 -5.81
CA LEU A 116 -15.58 -7.55 -7.05
C LEU A 116 -16.50 -7.38 -8.27
N THR A 117 -17.77 -7.77 -8.17
CA THR A 117 -18.81 -7.54 -9.19
C THR A 117 -18.83 -6.14 -9.80
N PRO A 118 -18.68 -5.03 -9.03
CA PRO A 118 -18.61 -3.69 -9.61
C PRO A 118 -17.36 -3.44 -10.48
N LEU A 119 -16.30 -4.24 -10.38
CA LEU A 119 -15.16 -4.20 -11.32
C LEU A 119 -15.40 -5.06 -12.56
N PHE A 120 -16.00 -6.24 -12.41
CA PHE A 120 -16.20 -7.18 -13.52
C PHE A 120 -17.21 -6.66 -14.55
N ARG A 121 -18.33 -6.09 -14.09
CA ARG A 121 -19.38 -5.59 -15.00
C ARG A 121 -18.86 -4.55 -16.01
N PRO A 122 -18.24 -3.43 -15.58
CA PRO A 122 -17.70 -2.46 -16.53
C PRO A 122 -16.51 -3.00 -17.33
N LEU A 123 -15.72 -3.94 -16.79
CA LEU A 123 -14.67 -4.60 -17.56
C LEU A 123 -15.21 -5.45 -18.72
N VAL A 124 -16.28 -6.22 -18.49
CA VAL A 124 -16.92 -7.02 -19.54
C VAL A 124 -17.48 -6.10 -20.63
N VAL A 125 -18.16 -5.03 -20.24
CA VAL A 125 -18.68 -4.03 -21.19
C VAL A 125 -17.55 -3.40 -22.00
N LEU A 126 -16.41 -3.06 -21.37
CA LEU A 126 -15.24 -2.51 -22.04
C LEU A 126 -14.63 -3.49 -23.05
N GLU A 127 -14.59 -4.77 -22.73
CA GLU A 127 -14.12 -5.80 -23.65
C GLU A 127 -15.09 -5.98 -24.83
N GLU A 128 -16.40 -6.01 -24.58
CA GLU A 128 -17.41 -6.09 -25.64
C GLU A 128 -17.35 -4.89 -26.59
N THR A 129 -17.18 -3.67 -26.09
CA THR A 129 -17.03 -2.47 -26.92
C THR A 129 -15.76 -2.53 -27.76
N ARG A 130 -14.67 -3.05 -27.19
CA ARG A 130 -13.41 -3.29 -27.91
C ARG A 130 -13.59 -4.28 -29.06
N TYR A 131 -14.25 -5.42 -28.83
CA TYR A 131 -14.49 -6.43 -29.88
C TYR A 131 -15.45 -5.94 -30.97
N ARG A 132 -16.42 -5.10 -30.61
CA ARG A 132 -17.41 -4.56 -31.55
C ARG A 132 -16.93 -3.31 -32.30
N GLY A 133 -15.75 -2.76 -31.96
CA GLY A 133 -15.22 -1.55 -32.57
C GLY A 133 -16.04 -0.29 -32.26
N GLY A 134 -16.80 -0.29 -31.17
CA GLY A 134 -17.62 0.84 -30.74
C GLY A 134 -16.84 1.77 -29.82
N ALA A 135 -16.57 2.99 -30.27
CA ALA A 135 -15.89 4.02 -29.46
C ALA A 135 -16.84 4.72 -28.46
N ALA A 136 -18.16 4.71 -28.75
CA ALA A 136 -19.15 5.36 -27.92
C ALA A 136 -19.13 4.77 -26.50
N ASP A 137 -19.01 5.65 -25.50
CA ASP A 137 -19.05 5.37 -24.06
C ASP A 137 -17.79 4.77 -23.41
N THR A 138 -16.67 4.59 -24.13
CA THR A 138 -15.42 4.06 -23.53
C THR A 138 -14.96 4.86 -22.31
N ARG A 139 -14.94 6.20 -22.42
CA ARG A 139 -14.57 7.09 -21.30
C ARG A 139 -15.52 6.99 -20.10
N LYS A 140 -16.80 6.74 -20.36
CA LYS A 140 -17.81 6.55 -19.31
C LYS A 140 -17.58 5.22 -18.59
N ILE A 141 -17.32 4.15 -19.33
CA ILE A 141 -17.00 2.83 -18.77
C ILE A 141 -15.71 2.89 -17.94
N VAL A 142 -14.69 3.62 -18.39
CA VAL A 142 -13.46 3.84 -17.62
C VAL A 142 -13.71 4.65 -16.35
N ASN A 143 -14.61 5.63 -16.37
CA ASN A 143 -15.04 6.32 -15.14
C ASN A 143 -15.72 5.37 -14.15
N GLU A 144 -16.60 4.50 -14.63
CA GLU A 144 -17.25 3.47 -13.80
C GLU A 144 -16.22 2.52 -13.17
N LEU A 145 -15.17 2.15 -13.92
CA LEU A 145 -14.03 1.39 -13.39
C LEU A 145 -13.27 2.17 -12.30
N ILE A 146 -12.95 3.44 -12.55
CA ILE A 146 -12.26 4.30 -11.58
C ILE A 146 -13.07 4.40 -10.28
N ASP A 147 -14.39 4.59 -10.38
CA ASP A 147 -15.25 4.70 -9.20
C ASP A 147 -15.39 3.37 -8.47
N ALA A 148 -15.47 2.24 -9.17
CA ALA A 148 -15.44 0.92 -8.55
C ALA A 148 -14.12 0.66 -7.79
N VAL A 149 -12.97 1.07 -8.33
CA VAL A 149 -11.67 0.97 -7.64
C VAL A 149 -11.62 1.89 -6.41
N LYS A 150 -12.17 3.11 -6.47
CA LYS A 150 -12.27 4.01 -5.30
C LYS A 150 -13.11 3.41 -4.19
N VAL A 151 -14.25 2.81 -4.52
CA VAL A 151 -15.13 2.15 -3.54
C VAL A 151 -14.37 1.02 -2.84
N LEU A 152 -13.63 0.20 -3.59
CA LEU A 152 -12.80 -0.87 -3.03
C LEU A 152 -11.64 -0.36 -2.16
N GLN A 153 -11.08 0.82 -2.47
CA GLN A 153 -10.03 1.43 -1.66
C GLN A 153 -10.55 2.00 -0.34
N GLN A 154 -11.83 2.42 -0.29
CA GLN A 154 -12.46 2.99 0.90
C GLN A 154 -12.91 1.92 1.91
N GLU A 155 -12.96 0.64 1.53
CA GLU A 155 -13.24 -0.44 2.47
C GLU A 155 -12.05 -0.71 3.41
N PRO A 156 -12.29 -0.94 4.72
CA PRO A 156 -11.22 -1.19 5.68
C PRO A 156 -10.48 -2.51 5.37
N PRO A 157 -9.13 -2.53 5.46
CA PRO A 157 -8.29 -3.65 5.02
C PRO A 157 -8.59 -4.98 5.73
N GLN A 158 -9.16 -4.94 6.94
CA GLN A 158 -9.52 -6.14 7.71
C GLN A 158 -10.63 -6.98 7.05
N LYS A 159 -11.52 -6.39 6.23
CA LYS A 159 -12.54 -7.14 5.49
C LYS A 159 -12.04 -7.75 4.18
N LEU A 160 -10.83 -7.40 3.74
CA LEU A 160 -10.16 -7.97 2.57
C LEU A 160 -9.20 -9.09 2.99
N ILE A 161 -8.64 -9.01 4.20
CA ILE A 161 -7.64 -9.96 4.73
C ILE A 161 -8.29 -11.18 5.42
N ASN A 162 -9.46 -11.04 6.05
CA ASN A 162 -10.12 -12.16 6.76
C ASN A 162 -10.59 -13.34 5.87
N GLN A 163 -10.32 -13.33 4.57
CA GLN A 163 -10.56 -14.48 3.68
C GLN A 163 -9.27 -15.20 3.25
N GLU A 164 -8.07 -14.63 3.45
CA GLU A 164 -6.82 -15.39 3.28
C GLU A 164 -6.64 -16.45 4.39
N GLU A 165 -7.21 -16.22 5.58
CA GLU A 165 -7.12 -17.18 6.71
C GLU A 165 -8.28 -18.20 6.77
N GLY A 166 -9.29 -18.08 5.90
CA GLY A 166 -10.47 -18.95 5.91
C GLY A 166 -10.29 -20.33 5.24
N HIS A 167 -9.14 -20.59 4.61
CA HIS A 167 -8.93 -21.80 3.80
C HIS A 167 -7.91 -22.81 4.34
N VAL A 168 -7.52 -22.72 5.62
CA VAL A 168 -6.71 -23.77 6.27
C VAL A 168 -7.30 -24.18 7.61
N SER A 169 -8.41 -24.91 7.59
CA SER A 169 -8.73 -25.91 8.63
C SER A 169 -10.00 -26.67 8.28
N HIS A 170 -9.86 -27.73 7.49
CA HIS A 170 -10.62 -28.95 7.70
C HIS A 170 -9.79 -30.12 7.19
N SER A 171 -9.12 -30.79 8.13
CA SER A 171 -8.65 -32.18 8.03
C SER A 171 -8.71 -32.76 9.44
#